data_AF-A0AA43U9Z5-F1
#
_entry.id   AF-A0AA43U9Z5-F1
#
_cell.length_a   1.000
_cell.length_b   1.000
_cell.length_c   1.000
_cell.angle_alpha   90.00
_cell.angle_beta   90.00
_cell.angle_gamma   90.00
#
_symmetry.space_group_name_H-M   'P 1'
#
loop_
_entity.id
_entity.type
_entity.pdbx_description
1 polymer ?
#
loop_
_entity_poly.entity_id
_entity_poly.type
_entity_poly.pdbx_seq_one_letter_code
_entity_poly.pdbx_strand_id
1 'polypeptide(L)'
;MLADELKKLKDEKGLTSRQIADQSGVPESTVVKMINGSTGDPSLSAVAAVVKVLGGSIDTIVGIVPPMPSYRDQLIRQCQDDIAHERRQTKRILIFACAIVAFLAIFLAADVLLPSAGWIRY
;
A
#
# COMPACT_ATOMS: atom_id res chain seq x y z
N MET A 1 27.80 -10.54 -6.29
CA MET A 1 26.43 -10.02 -6.08
C MET A 1 25.41 -11.15 -6.15
N LEU A 2 25.01 -11.66 -7.32
CA LEU A 2 24.04 -12.78 -7.40
C LEU A 2 24.53 -14.07 -6.75
N ALA A 3 25.77 -14.49 -7.04
CA ALA A 3 26.35 -15.72 -6.51
C ALA A 3 26.48 -15.69 -4.97
N ASP A 4 26.89 -14.54 -4.40
CA ASP A 4 27.03 -14.35 -2.96
C ASP A 4 25.67 -14.44 -2.25
N GLU A 5 24.64 -13.83 -2.83
CA GLU A 5 23.28 -13.85 -2.30
C GLU A 5 22.66 -15.25 -2.36
N LEU A 6 22.85 -15.97 -3.47
CA LEU A 6 22.43 -17.37 -3.60
C LEU A 6 23.16 -18.28 -2.62
N LYS A 7 24.45 -18.04 -2.39
CA LYS A 7 25.25 -18.80 -1.42
C LYS A 7 24.74 -18.58 0.00
N LYS A 8 24.48 -17.32 0.36
CA LYS A 8 23.87 -16.96 1.64
C LYS A 8 22.51 -17.63 1.84
N LEU A 9 21.61 -17.52 0.86
CA LEU A 9 20.28 -18.13 0.92
C LEU A 9 20.34 -19.67 1.02
N LYS A 10 21.28 -20.30 0.29
CA LYS A 10 21.53 -21.74 0.39
C LYS A 10 21.96 -22.13 1.80
N ASP A 11 22.88 -21.37 2.39
CA ASP A 11 23.42 -21.67 3.71
C ASP A 11 22.37 -21.44 4.81
N GLU A 12 21.51 -20.42 4.68
CA GLU A 12 20.35 -20.19 5.56
C GLU A 12 19.32 -21.33 5.49
N LYS A 13 19.07 -21.87 4.30
CA LYS A 13 18.15 -23.00 4.09
C LYS A 13 18.73 -24.37 4.40
N GLY A 14 20.06 -24.49 4.53
CA GLY A 14 20.75 -25.76 4.76
C GLY A 14 20.60 -26.79 3.63
N LEU A 15 20.32 -26.35 2.39
CA LEU A 15 20.10 -27.25 1.26
C LEU A 15 21.39 -27.56 0.50
N THR A 16 21.50 -28.80 0.01
CA THR A 16 22.55 -29.19 -0.94
C THR A 16 22.22 -28.74 -2.36
N SER A 17 23.23 -28.55 -3.20
CA SER A 17 23.04 -28.19 -4.61
C SER A 17 22.20 -29.23 -5.37
N ARG A 18 22.33 -30.51 -5.00
CA ARG A 18 21.49 -31.60 -5.51
C ARG A 18 20.02 -31.44 -5.14
N GLN A 19 19.71 -31.17 -3.87
CA GLN A 19 18.33 -30.94 -3.43
C GLN A 19 17.72 -29.70 -4.09
N ILE A 20 18.52 -28.65 -4.29
CA ILE A 20 18.08 -27.46 -5.02
C ILE A 20 17.78 -27.81 -6.48
N ALA A 21 18.63 -28.61 -7.13
CA ALA A 21 18.42 -29.07 -8.50
C ALA A 21 17.13 -29.88 -8.64
N ASP A 22 16.95 -30.88 -7.77
CA ASP A 22 15.77 -31.75 -7.76
C ASP A 22 14.47 -30.93 -7.56
N GLN A 23 14.49 -29.93 -6.68
CA GLN A 23 13.31 -29.10 -6.39
C GLN A 23 13.06 -27.97 -7.40
N SER A 24 14.12 -27.44 -8.02
CA SER A 24 14.01 -26.32 -8.98
C SER A 24 13.81 -26.79 -10.41
N GLY A 25 14.10 -28.05 -10.72
CA GLY A 25 14.12 -28.58 -12.09
C GLY A 25 15.31 -28.07 -12.92
N VAL A 26 16.28 -27.38 -12.29
CA VAL A 26 17.50 -26.90 -12.91
C VAL A 26 18.60 -27.96 -12.71
N PRO A 27 19.38 -28.31 -13.75
CA PRO A 27 20.46 -29.30 -13.61
C PRO A 27 21.45 -28.94 -12.50
N GLU A 28 21.89 -29.92 -11.72
CA GLU A 28 22.81 -29.71 -10.59
C GLU A 28 24.10 -28.99 -10.99
N SER A 29 24.64 -29.32 -12.16
CA SER A 29 25.82 -28.63 -12.72
C SER A 29 25.58 -27.14 -12.96
N THR A 30 24.37 -26.75 -13.36
CA THR A 30 23.96 -25.36 -13.55
C THR A 30 23.76 -24.67 -12.20
N VAL A 31 23.12 -25.33 -11.23
CA VAL A 31 22.95 -24.81 -9.87
C VAL A 31 24.29 -24.52 -9.20
N VAL A 32 25.25 -25.46 -9.29
CA VAL A 32 26.61 -25.29 -8.74
C VAL A 32 27.34 -24.14 -9.43
N LYS A 33 27.31 -24.07 -10.77
CA LYS A 33 27.94 -22.96 -11.49
C LYS A 33 27.29 -21.61 -11.18
N MET A 34 25.98 -21.57 -10.94
CA MET A 34 25.27 -20.33 -10.55
C MET A 34 25.68 -19.87 -9.15
N ILE A 35 25.66 -20.77 -8.16
CA ILE A 35 26.06 -20.48 -6.78
C ILE A 35 27.53 -20.08 -6.70
N ASN A 36 28.40 -20.70 -7.50
CA ASN A 36 29.84 -20.38 -7.53
C ASN A 36 30.17 -19.17 -8.42
N GLY A 37 29.19 -18.55 -9.09
CA GLY A 37 29.43 -17.43 -10.00
C GLY A 37 30.23 -17.79 -11.26
N SER A 38 30.32 -19.07 -11.62
CA SER A 38 31.02 -19.56 -12.82
C SER A 38 30.12 -19.61 -14.07
N THR A 39 28.84 -19.24 -13.93
CA THR A 39 27.91 -19.09 -15.06
C THR A 39 28.01 -17.66 -15.58
N GLY A 40 28.38 -17.49 -16.84
CA GLY A 40 28.53 -16.16 -17.44
C GLY A 40 27.22 -15.38 -17.54
N ASP A 41 26.15 -16.03 -18.00
CA ASP A 41 24.82 -15.42 -18.14
C ASP A 41 23.73 -16.46 -17.80
N PRO A 42 23.36 -16.60 -16.51
CA PRO A 42 22.29 -17.52 -16.12
C PRO A 42 20.93 -16.99 -16.56
N SER A 43 20.10 -17.85 -17.15
CA SER A 43 18.74 -17.44 -17.54
C SER A 43 17.94 -17.00 -16.31
N LEU A 44 17.19 -15.90 -16.46
CA LEU A 44 16.32 -15.39 -15.38
C LEU A 44 15.35 -16.46 -14.87
N SER A 45 14.89 -17.36 -15.76
CA SER A 45 14.06 -18.51 -15.40
C SER A 45 14.76 -19.50 -14.46
N ALA A 46 16.04 -19.79 -14.69
CA ALA A 46 16.83 -20.66 -13.82
C ALA A 46 17.13 -19.99 -12.48
N VAL A 47 17.48 -18.70 -12.50
CA VAL A 47 17.64 -17.89 -11.29
C VAL A 47 16.35 -17.88 -10.48
N ALA A 48 15.21 -17.62 -11.12
CA ALA A 48 13.90 -17.61 -10.49
C ALA A 48 13.54 -18.95 -9.84
N ALA A 49 13.78 -20.06 -10.54
CA ALA A 49 13.50 -21.39 -10.03
C ALA A 49 14.34 -21.73 -8.80
N VAL A 50 15.64 -21.40 -8.82
CA VAL A 50 16.55 -21.60 -7.69
C VAL A 50 16.16 -20.70 -6.51
N VAL A 51 15.93 -19.40 -6.74
CA VAL A 51 15.53 -18.43 -5.72
C VAL A 51 14.21 -18.81 -5.05
N LYS A 52 13.25 -19.35 -5.83
CA LYS A 52 11.97 -19.83 -5.30
C LYS A 52 12.15 -20.98 -4.31
N VAL A 53 13.02 -21.95 -4.61
CA VAL A 53 13.33 -23.07 -3.69
C VAL A 53 14.00 -22.57 -2.41
N LEU A 54 14.91 -21.61 -2.58
CA LEU A 54 15.61 -20.96 -1.49
C LEU A 54 14.75 -20.00 -0.67
N GLY A 55 13.56 -19.62 -1.17
CA GLY A 55 12.63 -18.71 -0.47
C GLY A 55 13.04 -17.25 -0.50
N GLY A 56 13.91 -16.84 -1.43
CA GLY A 56 14.30 -15.45 -1.61
C GLY A 56 13.34 -14.68 -2.53
N SER A 57 13.52 -13.35 -2.61
CA SER A 57 12.87 -12.53 -3.63
C SER A 57 13.80 -12.34 -4.83
N ILE A 58 13.29 -12.59 -6.04
CA ILE A 58 14.00 -12.31 -7.29
C ILE A 58 14.29 -10.82 -7.41
N ASP A 59 13.40 -9.98 -6.90
CA ASP A 59 13.56 -8.53 -6.93
C ASP A 59 14.84 -8.12 -6.19
N THR A 60 15.13 -8.75 -5.04
CA THR A 60 16.37 -8.52 -4.29
C THR A 60 17.60 -8.98 -5.08
N ILE A 61 17.53 -10.16 -5.71
CA ILE A 61 18.64 -10.76 -6.47
C ILE A 61 19.00 -9.91 -7.70
N VAL A 62 18.00 -9.33 -8.36
CA VAL A 62 18.16 -8.49 -9.56
C VAL A 62 18.37 -7.02 -9.21
N GLY A 63 18.30 -6.65 -7.92
CA GLY A 63 18.45 -5.27 -7.47
C GLY A 63 17.25 -4.38 -7.79
N ILE A 64 16.08 -4.98 -8.05
CA ILE A 64 14.81 -4.26 -8.16
C ILE A 64 14.41 -3.87 -6.73
N VAL A 65 14.84 -2.67 -6.33
CA VAL A 65 14.35 -2.06 -5.10
C VAL A 65 12.97 -1.48 -5.42
N PRO A 66 11.87 -1.99 -4.81
CA PRO A 66 10.59 -1.35 -4.98
C PRO A 66 10.74 0.11 -4.54
N PRO A 67 10.13 1.07 -5.26
CA PRO A 67 10.22 2.46 -4.86
C PRO A 67 9.72 2.55 -3.42
N MET A 68 10.65 2.79 -2.49
CA MET A 68 10.32 3.01 -1.10
C MET A 68 9.35 4.19 -1.11
N PRO A 69 8.09 4.04 -0.65
CA PRO A 69 7.16 5.15 -0.68
C PRO A 69 7.84 6.28 0.09
N SER A 70 8.12 7.38 -0.61
CA SER A 70 8.83 8.50 0.00
C SER A 70 8.01 8.92 1.22
N TYR A 71 8.66 9.26 2.33
CA TYR A 71 7.98 9.84 3.49
C TYR A 71 7.04 10.99 3.07
N ARG A 72 7.43 11.74 2.02
CA ARG A 72 6.59 12.75 1.37
C ARG A 72 5.29 12.19 0.76
N ASP A 73 5.35 11.06 0.08
CA ASP A 73 4.18 10.44 -0.56
C ASP A 73 3.22 9.86 0.49
N GLN A 74 3.75 9.36 1.60
CA GLN A 74 2.94 8.93 2.76
C GLN A 74 2.23 10.14 3.40
N LEU A 75 2.94 11.24 3.62
CA LEU A 75 2.34 12.49 4.13
C LEU A 75 1.27 13.05 3.19
N ILE A 76 1.52 13.01 1.87
CA ILE A 76 0.53 13.47 0.88
C ILE A 76 -0.73 12.61 0.96
N ARG A 77 -0.62 11.28 1.05
CA ARG A 77 -1.77 10.40 1.20
C ARG A 77 -2.54 10.66 2.49
N GLN A 78 -1.83 10.78 3.60
CA GLN A 78 -2.46 11.07 4.89
C GLN A 78 -3.22 12.41 4.87
N CYS A 79 -2.60 13.46 4.32
CA CYS A 79 -3.25 14.76 4.13
C CYS A 79 -4.48 14.68 3.22
N GLN A 80 -4.44 13.87 2.15
CA GLN A 80 -5.59 13.65 1.27
C GLN A 80 -6.75 12.97 2.00
N ASP A 81 -6.46 11.98 2.82
CA ASP A 81 -7.46 11.27 3.63
C ASP A 81 -8.10 12.20 4.67
N ASP A 82 -7.28 13.00 5.37
CA ASP A 82 -7.73 13.98 6.35
C ASP A 82 -8.68 15.02 5.72
N ILE A 83 -8.31 15.59 4.56
CA ILE A 83 -9.17 16.52 3.80
C ILE A 83 -10.49 15.85 3.38
N ALA A 84 -10.47 14.57 3.02
CA ALA A 84 -11.67 13.84 2.62
C ALA A 84 -12.64 13.61 3.80
N HIS A 85 -12.12 13.43 5.01
CA HIS A 85 -12.92 13.30 6.23
C HIS A 85 -13.56 14.64 6.64
N GLU A 86 -12.79 15.72 6.65
CA GLU A 86 -13.27 17.05 7.07
C GLU A 86 -14.38 17.58 6.15
N ARG A 87 -14.22 17.44 4.82
CA ARG A 87 -15.22 17.91 3.84
C ARG A 87 -16.61 17.31 4.02
N ARG A 88 -16.71 16.06 4.52
CA ARG A 88 -18.01 15.43 4.78
C ARG A 88 -18.68 16.02 6.02
N GLN A 89 -17.89 16.33 7.04
CA GLN A 89 -18.40 16.93 8.28
C GLN A 89 -18.89 18.36 8.03
N THR A 90 -18.11 19.18 7.32
CA THR A 90 -18.50 20.57 6.99
C THR A 90 -19.82 20.61 6.23
N LYS A 91 -20.03 19.72 5.26
CA LYS A 91 -21.29 19.66 4.50
C LYS A 91 -22.49 19.32 5.37
N ARG A 92 -22.36 18.33 6.26
CA ARG A 92 -23.45 17.96 7.20
C ARG A 92 -23.79 19.13 8.10
N ILE A 93 -22.78 19.75 8.73
CA ILE A 93 -22.97 20.91 9.61
C ILE A 93 -23.65 22.06 8.87
N LEU A 94 -23.22 22.36 7.64
CA LEU A 94 -23.81 23.42 6.82
C LEU A 94 -25.29 23.14 6.50
N ILE A 95 -25.64 21.90 6.13
CA ILE A 95 -27.04 21.51 5.85
C ILE A 95 -27.91 21.70 7.10
N PHE A 96 -27.45 21.23 8.27
CA PHE A 96 -28.19 21.41 9.52
C PHE A 96 -28.36 22.88 9.89
N ALA A 97 -27.30 23.69 9.76
CA ALA A 97 -27.37 25.12 10.03
C ALA A 97 -28.37 25.84 9.11
N CYS A 98 -28.34 25.57 7.81
CA CYS A 98 -29.30 26.14 6.85
C CYS A 98 -30.75 25.74 7.18
N ALA A 99 -30.99 24.48 7.59
CA ALA A 99 -32.32 24.03 7.97
C ALA A 99 -32.85 24.75 9.22
N ILE A 100 -32.01 24.97 10.23
CA ILE A 100 -32.36 25.72 11.45
C ILE A 100 -32.71 27.18 11.11
N VAL A 101 -31.88 27.84 10.29
CA VAL A 101 -32.12 29.23 9.87
C VAL A 101 -33.45 29.35 9.10
N ALA A 102 -33.72 28.43 8.18
CA ALA A 102 -34.99 28.40 7.45
C ALA A 102 -36.19 28.18 8.39
N PHE A 103 -36.06 27.29 9.37
CA PHE A 103 -37.11 27.04 10.36
C PHE A 103 -37.40 28.29 11.21
N LEU A 104 -36.37 28.97 11.71
CA LEU A 104 -36.53 30.22 12.47
C LEU A 104 -37.15 31.33 11.63
N ALA A 105 -36.77 31.46 10.35
CA ALA A 105 -37.36 32.43 9.44
C ALA A 105 -38.86 32.17 9.20
N ILE A 106 -39.25 30.90 9.03
CA ILE A 106 -40.67 30.50 8.90
C ILE A 106 -41.44 30.82 10.18
N PHE A 107 -40.88 30.46 11.35
CA PHE A 107 -41.51 30.74 12.63
C PHE A 107 -41.71 32.24 12.85
N LEU A 108 -40.69 33.05 12.52
CA LEU A 108 -40.76 34.51 12.60
C LEU A 108 -41.80 35.09 11.62
N ALA A 109 -41.88 34.56 10.40
CA ALA A 109 -42.92 34.97 9.45
C ALA A 109 -44.34 34.61 9.94
N ALA A 110 -44.52 33.44 10.55
CA ALA A 110 -45.80 33.02 11.13
C ALA A 110 -46.22 33.91 12.30
N ASP A 111 -45.30 34.28 13.20
CA ASP A 111 -45.54 35.21 14.31
C ASP A 111 -45.98 36.60 13.80
N VAL A 112 -45.32 37.11 12.76
CA VAL A 112 -45.67 38.41 12.12
C VAL A 112 -47.02 38.38 11.41
N LEU A 113 -47.40 37.25 10.78
CA LEU A 113 -48.63 37.12 9.99
C LEU A 113 -49.85 36.75 10.83
N LEU A 114 -49.68 36.21 12.04
CA LEU A 114 -50.76 35.81 12.95
C LEU A 114 -50.79 36.72 14.18
N PRO A 115 -51.34 37.95 14.08
CA PRO A 115 -51.43 38.90 15.19
C PRO A 115 -52.29 38.42 16.38
N SER A 116 -52.94 37.27 16.27
CA SER A 116 -53.79 36.69 17.32
C SER A 116 -53.04 35.76 18.31
N ALA A 117 -51.74 35.50 18.13
CA ALA A 117 -50.96 34.60 18.99
C ALA A 117 -49.52 35.08 19.30
N GLY A 118 -49.22 36.38 19.16
CA GLY A 118 -47.86 36.92 19.31
C GLY A 118 -47.38 37.05 20.77
N TRP A 119 -46.15 36.59 21.04
CA TRP A 119 -45.43 36.78 22.32
C TRP A 119 -44.72 38.14 22.43
N ILE A 120 -44.52 38.84 21.32
CA ILE A 120 -43.99 40.21 21.31
C ILE A 120 -45.19 41.16 21.38
N ARG A 121 -45.58 41.52 22.60
CA ARG A 121 -46.46 42.66 22.84
C ARG A 121 -45.64 43.94 22.69
N TYR A 122 -45.90 44.72 21.64
CA TYR A 122 -45.66 46.16 21.69
C TYR A 122 -46.90 46.85 22.25
#